data_AF-A0A6J1GU92-F1
#
_entry.id   AF-A0A6J1GU92-F1
#
_cell.length_a   1.000
_cell.length_b   1.000
_cell.length_c   1.000
_cell.angle_alpha   90.00
_cell.angle_beta   90.00
_cell.angle_gamma   90.00
#
_symmetry.space_group_name_H-M   'P 1'
#
loop_
_entity.id
_entity.type
_entity.pdbx_description
1 polymer ?
#
loop_
_entity_poly.entity_id
_entity_poly.type
_entity_poly.pdbx_seq_one_letter_code
_entity_poly.pdbx_strand_id
1 'polypeptide(L)'
;MSGRSRSRQSSAVRISDEQITDLVHKLQQLLPEIRNRHSDKVSAAKVLQETCNYIRSLHREVDDLSERLSELLATSDTAQAAIIRSLLTQ
;
A
#
# COMPACT_ATOMS: atom_id res chain seq x y z
N MET A 1 -34.00 -23.52 -36.93
CA MET A 1 -33.76 -22.08 -36.72
C MET A 1 -34.68 -21.67 -35.56
N SER A 2 -34.24 -21.19 -34.40
CA SER A 2 -33.17 -20.24 -34.14
C SER A 2 -32.63 -20.44 -32.72
N GLY A 3 -31.31 -20.50 -32.59
CA GLY A 3 -30.64 -20.38 -31.30
C GLY A 3 -30.80 -18.96 -30.78
N ARG A 4 -31.59 -18.78 -29.72
CA ARG A 4 -31.67 -17.51 -29.02
C ARG A 4 -30.48 -17.44 -28.06
N SER A 5 -29.34 -17.01 -28.60
CA SER A 5 -28.15 -16.66 -27.83
C SER A 5 -28.53 -15.60 -26.79
N ARG A 6 -28.85 -16.04 -25.58
CA ARG A 6 -28.93 -15.16 -24.41
C ARG A 6 -27.52 -14.66 -24.18
N SER A 7 -27.27 -13.44 -24.66
CA SER A 7 -26.12 -12.63 -24.27
C SER A 7 -25.97 -12.78 -22.76
N ARG A 8 -24.90 -13.46 -22.35
CA ARG A 8 -24.45 -13.47 -20.97
C ARG A 8 -24.05 -12.04 -20.69
N GLN A 9 -25.00 -11.25 -20.23
CA GLN A 9 -24.73 -9.98 -19.60
C GLN A 9 -23.82 -10.33 -18.44
N SER A 10 -22.52 -10.09 -18.64
CA SER A 10 -21.53 -10.18 -17.59
C SER A 10 -22.05 -9.29 -16.48
N SER A 11 -22.59 -9.91 -15.45
CA SER A 11 -22.98 -9.26 -14.22
C SER A 11 -21.71 -8.59 -13.71
N ALA A 12 -21.52 -7.32 -14.06
CA ALA A 12 -20.51 -6.50 -13.42
C ALA A 12 -20.82 -6.64 -11.93
N VAL A 13 -19.91 -7.27 -11.19
CA VAL A 13 -20.05 -7.52 -9.77
C VAL A 13 -20.28 -6.16 -9.15
N ARG A 14 -21.54 -5.85 -8.81
CA ARG A 14 -21.89 -4.59 -8.17
C ARG A 14 -21.39 -4.72 -6.75
N ILE A 15 -20.26 -4.10 -6.49
CA ILE A 15 -19.76 -3.90 -5.13
C ILE A 15 -20.88 -3.22 -4.32
N SER A 16 -21.21 -3.78 -3.15
CA SER A 16 -22.22 -3.19 -2.27
C SER A 16 -21.63 -2.07 -1.39
N ASP A 17 -22.48 -1.19 -0.89
CA ASP A 17 -22.06 -0.10 0.01
C ASP A 17 -21.47 -0.64 1.32
N GLU A 18 -21.92 -1.80 1.80
CA GLU A 18 -21.30 -2.47 2.96
C GLU A 18 -19.87 -2.93 2.65
N GLN A 19 -19.63 -3.46 1.45
CA GLN A 19 -18.28 -3.86 1.02
C GLN A 19 -17.36 -2.65 0.88
N ILE A 20 -17.87 -1.52 0.36
CA ILE A 20 -17.12 -0.26 0.30
C ILE A 20 -16.78 0.21 1.72
N THR A 21 -17.75 0.16 2.62
CA THR A 21 -17.57 0.58 4.02
C THR A 21 -16.51 -0.28 4.72
N ASP A 22 -16.56 -1.61 4.56
CA ASP A 22 -15.55 -2.53 5.12
C ASP A 22 -14.14 -2.25 4.57
N LEU A 23 -14.01 -2.00 3.27
CA LEU A 23 -12.73 -1.64 2.65
C LEU A 23 -12.18 -0.32 3.20
N VAL A 24 -13.02 0.69 3.39
CA VAL A 24 -12.61 1.97 3.99
C VAL A 24 -12.13 1.76 5.42
N HIS A 25 -12.83 0.96 6.23
CA HIS A 25 -12.40 0.64 7.60
C HIS A 25 -11.05 -0.07 7.62
N LYS A 26 -10.82 -1.04 6.72
CA LYS A 26 -9.53 -1.73 6.59
C LYS A 26 -8.40 -0.77 6.23
N LEU A 27 -8.62 0.12 5.26
CA LEU A 27 -7.64 1.16 4.92
C LEU A 27 -7.33 2.06 6.12
N GLN A 28 -8.35 2.44 6.88
CA GLN A 28 -8.23 3.32 8.03
C GLN A 28 -7.35 2.71 9.13
N GLN A 29 -7.44 1.40 9.36
CA GLN A 29 -6.61 0.68 10.34
C GLN A 29 -5.12 0.65 9.98
N LEU A 30 -4.79 0.74 8.69
CA LEU A 30 -3.42 0.72 8.19
C LEU A 30 -2.75 2.10 8.21
N LEU A 31 -3.51 3.17 8.48
CA LEU A 31 -2.99 4.54 8.41
C LEU A 31 -2.54 5.05 9.79
N PRO A 32 -1.24 5.31 9.98
CA PRO A 32 -0.72 5.79 11.27
C PRO A 32 -1.33 7.14 11.68
N GLU A 33 -1.54 8.03 10.71
CA GLU A 33 -2.10 9.38 10.92
C GLU A 33 -3.56 9.36 11.39
N ILE A 34 -4.35 8.40 10.92
CA ILE A 34 -5.76 8.29 11.30
C ILE A 34 -5.89 7.56 12.64
N ARG A 35 -5.01 6.57 12.90
CA ARG A 35 -4.97 5.89 14.18
C ARG A 35 -4.67 6.83 15.35
N ASN A 36 -3.95 7.94 15.13
CA ASN A 36 -3.66 8.90 16.19
C ASN A 36 -4.79 9.94 16.41
N ARG A 37 -5.69 10.10 15.44
CA ARG A 37 -6.85 11.02 15.51
C ARG A 37 -8.13 10.26 15.82
N HIS A 38 -8.22 9.79 17.06
CA HIS A 38 -9.21 8.80 17.53
C HIS A 38 -10.70 9.22 17.55
N SER A 39 -11.15 10.36 16.99
CA SER A 39 -12.54 10.79 17.27
C SER A 39 -13.32 11.62 16.25
N ASP A 40 -12.75 11.99 15.10
CA ASP A 40 -13.55 12.71 14.10
C ASP A 40 -14.02 11.75 13.01
N LYS A 41 -15.29 11.86 12.59
CA LYS A 41 -15.85 11.14 11.44
C LYS A 41 -15.07 11.51 10.18
N VAL A 42 -14.00 10.76 9.89
CA VAL A 42 -13.20 10.91 8.68
C VAL A 42 -14.01 10.38 7.50
N SER A 43 -14.19 11.21 6.46
CA SER A 43 -14.90 10.79 5.25
C SER A 43 -14.11 9.73 4.48
N ALA A 44 -14.80 8.87 3.71
CA ALA A 44 -14.15 7.88 2.84
C ALA A 44 -13.14 8.52 1.88
N ALA A 45 -13.47 9.70 1.32
CA ALA A 45 -12.57 10.46 0.46
C ALA A 45 -11.27 10.86 1.18
N LYS A 46 -11.37 11.27 2.46
CA LYS A 46 -10.20 11.61 3.27
C LYS A 46 -9.37 10.38 3.62
N VAL A 47 -9.99 9.25 3.96
CA VAL A 47 -9.28 7.98 4.17
C VAL A 47 -8.48 7.60 2.92
N LEU A 48 -9.11 7.62 1.75
CA LEU A 48 -8.44 7.32 0.48
C LEU A 48 -7.28 8.28 0.17
N GLN A 49 -7.48 9.58 0.41
CA GLN A 49 -6.43 10.58 0.24
C GLN A 49 -5.22 10.28 1.14
N GLU A 50 -5.46 10.01 2.43
CA GLU A 50 -4.39 9.66 3.37
C GLU A 50 -3.72 8.34 2.99
N THR A 51 -4.47 7.35 2.49
CA THR A 51 -3.88 6.13 1.93
C THR A 51 -2.92 6.44 0.78
N CYS A 52 -3.32 7.27 -0.18
CA CYS A 52 -2.45 7.65 -1.29
C CYS A 52 -1.26 8.49 -0.84
N ASN A 53 -1.39 9.31 0.21
CA ASN A 53 -0.28 10.05 0.80
C ASN A 53 0.72 9.08 1.46
N TYR A 54 0.21 8.13 2.25
CA TYR A 54 1.04 7.17 2.98
C TYR A 54 1.78 6.21 2.05
N ILE A 55 1.14 5.72 0.98
CA ILE A 55 1.84 4.94 -0.06
C ILE A 55 2.99 5.76 -0.67
N ARG A 56 2.76 7.05 -0.94
CA ARG A 56 3.82 7.93 -1.46
C ARG A 56 4.95 8.17 -0.46
N SER A 57 4.65 8.29 0.83
CA SER A 57 5.72 8.42 1.84
C SER A 57 6.50 7.13 1.98
N LEU A 58 5.84 5.97 2.00
CA LEU A 58 6.50 4.67 2.05
C LEU A 58 7.44 4.45 0.87
N HIS A 59 7.02 4.77 -0.36
CA HIS A 59 7.92 4.67 -1.52
C HIS A 59 9.16 5.57 -1.37
N ARG A 60 8.99 6.81 -0.90
CA ARG A 60 10.13 7.71 -0.64
C ARG A 60 11.05 7.16 0.43
N GLU A 61 10.51 6.66 1.54
CA GLU A 61 11.29 6.06 2.61
C GLU A 61 12.10 4.86 2.10
N VAL A 62 11.50 4.00 1.26
CA VAL A 62 12.20 2.89 0.63
C VAL A 62 13.32 3.37 -0.30
N ASP A 63 13.06 4.38 -1.12
CA ASP A 63 14.05 4.96 -2.04
C ASP A 63 15.22 5.59 -1.26
N ASP A 64 14.93 6.43 -0.27
CA ASP A 64 15.92 7.11 0.57
C ASP A 64 16.77 6.11 1.37
N LEU A 65 16.15 5.06 1.92
CA LEU A 65 16.86 4.00 2.64
C LEU A 65 17.74 3.19 1.69
N SER A 66 17.27 2.92 0.48
CA SER A 66 18.02 2.19 -0.55
C SER A 66 19.24 2.96 -1.02
N GLU A 67 19.12 4.28 -1.20
CA GLU A 67 20.23 5.16 -1.54
C GLU A 67 21.27 5.20 -0.41
N ARG A 68 20.84 5.49 0.83
CA ARG A 68 21.72 5.49 2.01
C ARG A 68 22.45 4.18 2.20
N LEU A 69 21.77 3.05 2.00
CA LEU A 69 22.39 1.73 2.07
C LEU A 69 23.45 1.55 0.98
N SER A 70 23.16 2.01 -0.24
CA SER A 70 24.10 1.94 -1.36
C SER A 70 25.37 2.76 -1.09
N GLU A 71 25.23 3.96 -0.50
CA GLU A 71 26.36 4.80 -0.06
C GLU A 71 27.17 4.12 1.05
N LEU A 72 26.50 3.54 2.05
CA LEU A 72 27.18 2.82 3.13
C LEU A 72 27.96 1.61 2.60
N LEU A 73 27.42 0.90 1.61
CA LEU A 73 28.11 -0.22 0.97
C LEU A 73 29.29 0.24 0.09
N ALA A 74 29.21 1.42 -0.52
CA ALA A 74 30.28 1.98 -1.33
C ALA A 74 31.44 2.54 -0.49
N THR A 75 31.16 2.99 0.74
CA THR A 75 32.15 3.55 1.67
C THR A 75 32.74 2.50 2.63
N SER A 76 32.08 1.36 2.80
CA SER A 76 32.59 0.24 3.59
C SER A 76 33.69 -0.52 2.85
N ASP A 77 34.69 -1.05 3.58
CA ASP A 77 35.64 -1.95 2.95
C ASP A 77 34.94 -3.24 2.45
N THR A 78 35.60 -3.97 1.55
CA THR A 78 34.99 -5.14 0.88
C THR A 78 34.54 -6.23 1.86
N ALA A 79 35.16 -6.33 3.04
CA ALA A 79 34.80 -7.31 4.06
C ALA A 79 33.57 -6.88 4.86
N GLN A 80 33.49 -5.61 5.26
CA GLN A 80 32.32 -5.04 5.96
C GLN A 80 31.08 -5.02 5.07
N ALA A 81 31.24 -4.66 3.79
CA ALA A 81 30.14 -4.71 2.82
C ALA A 81 29.60 -6.13 2.61
N ALA A 82 30.46 -7.15 2.64
CA ALA A 82 30.05 -8.56 2.53
C ALA A 82 29.23 -9.01 3.75
N ILE A 83 29.60 -8.58 4.97
CA ILE A 83 28.84 -8.86 6.20
C ILE A 83 27.46 -8.21 6.13
N ILE A 84 27.38 -6.93 5.77
CA ILE A 84 26.10 -6.20 5.63
C ILE A 84 25.19 -6.92 4.62
N ARG A 85 25.71 -7.33 3.46
CA ARG A 85 24.94 -8.11 2.47
C ARG A 85 24.43 -9.43 3.05
N SER A 86 25.25 -10.15 3.82
CA SER A 86 24.85 -11.43 4.42
C SER A 86 23.76 -11.32 5.49
N LEU A 87 23.67 -10.18 6.17
CA LEU A 87 22.64 -9.89 7.16
C LEU A 87 21.30 -9.52 6.52
N LEU A 88 21.31 -8.98 5.30
CA LEU A 88 20.11 -8.59 4.56
C LEU A 88 19.45 -9.74 3.78
N THR A 89 20.16 -10.86 3.60
CA THR A 89 19.68 -12.04 2.85
C THR A 89 19.18 -13.18 3.75
N GLN A 90 19.03 -12.95 5.06
CA GLN A 90 18.45 -13.90 6.03
C GLN A 90 16.97 -13.59 6.28
#